data_AF-A0A1Y5IHL2-F1
#
_entry.id   AF-A0A1Y5IHL2-F1
#
_cell.length_a   1.000
_cell.length_b   1.000
_cell.length_c   1.000
_cell.angle_alpha   90.00
_cell.angle_beta   90.00
_cell.angle_gamma   90.00
#
_symmetry.space_group_name_H-M   'P 1'
#
loop_
_entity.id
_entity.type
_entity.pdbx_description
1 polymer ?
#
loop_
_entity_poly.entity_id
_entity_poly.type
_entity_poly.pdbx_seq_one_letter_code
_entity_poly.pdbx_strand_id
1 'polypeptide(L)'
;TDSVDVLVYDRYLMYYTDEKGERVYTLKVRSAKRRKPRAGDKTAPDGTPTHSAHPARFSPDDKFSKQRVALKKRFGLLPTQQPAREL
;
A
#
# COMPACT_ATOMS: atom_id res chain seq x y z
N THR A 1 23.17 18.71 9.38
CA THR A 1 22.90 17.33 9.81
C THR A 1 21.47 16.87 9.51
N ASP A 2 20.73 17.50 8.58
CA ASP A 2 19.35 17.09 8.22
C ASP A 2 19.11 17.13 6.70
N SER A 3 19.96 16.50 5.91
CA SER A 3 19.80 16.47 4.44
C SER A 3 19.88 15.08 3.81
N VAL A 4 20.01 14.02 4.63
CA VAL A 4 20.12 12.63 4.15
C VAL A 4 18.85 11.80 4.34
N ASP A 5 17.88 12.25 5.15
CA ASP A 5 16.65 11.48 5.45
C ASP A 5 15.52 11.63 4.42
N VAL A 6 15.59 12.62 3.52
CA VAL A 6 14.51 12.88 2.55
C VAL A 6 14.59 11.96 1.33
N LEU A 7 15.75 11.36 1.04
CA LEU A 7 15.99 10.57 -0.17
C LEU A 7 15.76 9.06 -0.02
N VAL A 8 15.47 8.55 1.19
CA VAL A 8 15.43 7.10 1.47
C VAL A 8 14.05 6.44 1.25
N TYR A 9 12.95 7.20 1.11
CA TYR A 9 11.60 6.63 1.28
C TYR A 9 10.55 6.94 0.21
N ASP A 10 10.91 7.36 -1.00
CA ASP A 10 9.92 7.45 -2.07
C ASP A 10 9.67 6.07 -2.72
N ARG A 11 8.58 5.43 -2.30
CA ARG A 11 8.19 4.09 -2.76
C ARG A 11 7.43 4.17 -4.07
N TYR A 12 8.18 4.15 -5.17
CA TYR A 12 7.67 4.30 -6.53
C TYR A 12 7.03 3.04 -7.13
N LEU A 13 7.21 1.87 -6.51
CA LEU A 13 6.61 0.64 -7.03
C LEU A 13 5.13 0.57 -6.63
N MET A 14 4.28 0.57 -7.64
CA MET A 14 2.84 0.38 -7.52
C MET A 14 2.42 -0.94 -8.15
N TYR A 15 1.21 -1.40 -7.84
CA TYR A 15 0.61 -2.55 -8.48
C TYR A 15 -0.91 -2.38 -8.64
N TYR A 16 -1.47 -3.18 -9.53
CA TYR A 16 -2.91 -3.45 -9.60
C TYR A 16 -3.12 -4.96 -9.68
N THR A 17 -4.37 -5.39 -9.47
CA THR A 17 -4.74 -6.81 -9.54
C THR A 17 -5.40 -7.05 -10.89
N ASP A 18 -4.90 -8.04 -11.64
CA ASP A 18 -5.51 -8.42 -12.92
C ASP A 18 -6.75 -9.32 -12.72
N GLU A 19 -7.41 -9.69 -13.81
CA GLU A 19 -8.58 -10.58 -13.80
C GLU A 19 -8.28 -11.98 -13.24
N LYS A 20 -7.00 -12.40 -13.26
CA LYS A 20 -6.53 -13.67 -12.73
C LYS A 20 -6.24 -13.61 -11.22
N GLY A 21 -6.27 -12.42 -10.62
CA GLY A 21 -5.93 -12.20 -9.21
C GLY A 21 -4.42 -12.00 -8.97
N GLU A 22 -3.61 -11.87 -10.02
CA GLU A 22 -2.17 -11.66 -9.94
C GLU A 22 -1.83 -10.17 -9.84
N ARG A 23 -0.71 -9.87 -9.17
CA ARG A 23 -0.24 -8.50 -9.02
C ARG A 23 0.59 -8.09 -10.23
N VAL A 24 0.12 -7.11 -10.98
CA VAL A 24 0.88 -6.49 -12.08
C VAL A 24 1.52 -5.20 -11.59
N TYR A 25 2.85 -5.14 -11.65
CA TYR A 25 3.63 -4.02 -11.11
C TYR A 25 3.84 -2.91 -12.14
N THR A 26 3.90 -1.67 -11.67
CA THR A 26 4.12 -0.48 -12.50
C THR A 26 4.86 0.62 -11.74
N LEU A 27 5.64 1.40 -12.48
CA LEU A 27 6.33 2.60 -11.99
C LEU A 27 5.58 3.89 -12.36
N LYS A 28 4.37 3.77 -12.93
CA LYS A 28 3.53 4.91 -13.31
C LYS A 28 2.94 5.56 -12.06
N VAL A 29 3.78 6.31 -11.34
CA VAL A 29 3.40 7.11 -10.16
C VAL A 29 3.40 8.59 -10.50
N ARG A 30 4.31 8.95 -11.39
CA ARG A 30 4.58 10.29 -11.90
C ARG A 30 4.91 10.07 -13.37
N SER A 31 4.04 10.47 -14.29
CA SER A 31 4.43 10.51 -15.70
C SER A 31 5.69 11.39 -15.79
N ALA A 32 6.80 10.80 -16.23
CA ALA A 32 8.19 11.23 -15.95
C ALA A 32 8.60 12.65 -16.44
N LYS A 33 7.66 13.47 -16.91
CA LYS A 33 7.88 14.83 -17.45
C LYS A 33 7.12 15.94 -16.73
N ARG A 34 6.33 15.68 -15.67
CA ARG A 34 5.45 16.70 -15.08
C ARG A 34 5.54 16.80 -13.56
N ARG A 35 5.64 18.05 -13.06
CA ARG A 35 5.71 18.40 -11.62
C ARG A 35 4.46 18.01 -10.82
N LYS A 36 3.29 17.84 -11.46
CA LYS A 36 2.06 17.31 -10.83
C LYS A 36 1.51 16.12 -11.61
N PRO A 37 1.22 14.98 -10.95
CA PRO A 37 0.54 13.86 -11.59
C PRO A 37 -0.91 14.24 -11.92
N ARG A 38 -1.40 13.87 -13.11
CA ARG A 38 -2.83 13.92 -13.42
C ARG A 38 -3.53 12.70 -12.83
N ALA A 39 -4.85 12.74 -12.66
CA ALA A 39 -5.63 11.63 -12.11
C ALA A 39 -5.36 10.29 -12.83
N GLY A 40 -5.20 10.31 -14.17
CA GLY A 40 -4.91 9.11 -14.98
C GLY A 40 -3.45 8.59 -14.94
N ASP A 41 -2.56 9.24 -14.17
CA ASP A 41 -1.18 8.77 -14.04
C ASP A 41 -1.02 7.67 -12.99
N LYS A 42 -1.99 7.49 -12.08
CA LYS A 42 -1.96 6.48 -11.00
C LYS A 42 -3.03 5.41 -11.14
N THR A 43 -3.57 5.25 -12.34
CA THR A 43 -4.61 4.27 -12.64
C THR A 43 -4.05 3.09 -13.42
N ALA A 44 -4.62 1.92 -13.17
CA ALA A 44 -4.45 0.74 -13.99
C ALA A 44 -5.10 0.93 -15.37
N PRO A 45 -4.87 0.02 -16.34
CA PRO A 45 -5.41 0.15 -17.70
C PRO A 45 -6.94 0.23 -17.76
N ASP A 46 -7.61 -0.36 -16.78
CA ASP A 46 -9.06 -0.34 -16.54
C ASP A 46 -9.59 0.94 -15.87
N GLY A 47 -8.69 1.85 -15.46
CA GLY A 47 -9.03 3.06 -14.73
C GLY A 47 -9.09 2.91 -13.21
N THR A 48 -8.89 1.71 -12.66
CA THR A 48 -8.88 1.50 -11.19
C THR A 48 -7.63 2.12 -10.55
N PRO A 49 -7.70 2.56 -9.28
CA PRO A 49 -6.54 3.13 -8.61
C PRO A 49 -5.48 2.06 -8.32
N THR A 50 -4.23 2.37 -8.65
CA THR A 50 -3.09 1.51 -8.27
C THR A 50 -2.76 1.63 -6.78
N HIS A 51 -2.20 0.57 -6.20
CA HIS A 51 -1.80 0.49 -4.79
C HIS A 51 -0.28 0.43 -4.64
N SER A 52 0.25 0.88 -3.50
CA SER A 52 1.68 0.75 -3.23
C SER A 52 2.04 -0.72 -3.04
N ALA A 53 3.08 -1.19 -3.74
CA ALA A 53 3.58 -2.56 -3.61
C ALA A 53 4.27 -2.81 -2.25
N HIS A 54 4.49 -1.76 -1.47
CA HIS A 54 5.24 -1.83 -0.22
C HIS A 54 4.31 -1.82 0.98
N PRO A 55 4.59 -2.64 2.01
CA PRO A 55 3.79 -2.65 3.22
C PRO A 55 3.89 -1.33 4.00
N ALA A 56 2.90 -1.04 4.84
CA ALA A 56 2.96 0.07 5.78
C ALA A 56 4.19 -0.07 6.71
N ARG A 57 4.88 1.04 6.99
CA ARG A 57 6.06 1.03 7.85
C ARG A 57 5.64 0.68 9.27
N PHE A 58 6.35 -0.26 9.91
CA PHE A 58 6.19 -0.55 11.32
C PHE A 58 6.81 0.58 12.16
N SER A 59 6.09 1.01 13.19
CA SER A 59 6.58 1.93 14.22
C SER A 59 6.24 1.33 15.57
N PRO A 60 7.21 1.21 16.49
CA PRO A 60 6.94 0.80 17.86
C PRO A 60 5.98 1.75 18.59
N ASP A 61 6.14 3.06 18.38
CA ASP A 61 5.28 4.12 18.95
C ASP A 61 4.06 4.44 18.07
N ASP A 62 3.38 3.42 17.55
CA ASP A 62 2.18 3.63 16.75
C ASP A 62 0.95 3.96 17.62
N LYS A 63 0.67 5.27 17.74
CA LYS A 63 -0.47 5.84 18.48
C LYS A 63 -1.85 5.28 18.07
N PHE A 64 -1.99 4.77 16.85
CA PHE A 64 -3.26 4.25 16.32
C PHE A 64 -3.36 2.72 16.32
N SER A 65 -2.42 2.04 17.00
CA SER A 65 -2.38 0.59 17.11
C SER A 65 -3.67 0.00 17.72
N LYS A 66 -4.18 0.58 18.81
CA LYS A 66 -5.41 0.13 19.49
C LYS A 66 -6.63 0.22 18.56
N GLN A 67 -6.75 1.31 17.81
CA GLN A 67 -7.84 1.58 16.86
C GLN A 67 -7.78 0.58 15.71
N ARG A 68 -6.58 0.30 15.17
CA ARG A 68 -6.38 -0.71 14.13
C ARG A 68 -6.83 -2.10 14.59
N VAL A 69 -6.47 -2.51 15.80
CA VAL A 69 -6.89 -3.81 16.37
C VAL A 69 -8.42 -3.86 16.56
N ALA A 70 -9.01 -2.79 17.10
CA ALA A 70 -10.47 -2.71 17.29
C ALA A 70 -11.23 -2.79 15.96
N LEU A 71 -10.75 -2.11 14.91
CA LEU A 71 -11.35 -2.17 13.59
C LEU A 71 -11.27 -3.58 13.01
N LYS A 72 -10.09 -4.21 13.03
CA LYS A 72 -9.95 -5.59 12.55
C LYS A 72 -10.88 -6.55 13.30
N LYS A 73 -11.08 -6.35 14.61
CA LYS A 73 -11.97 -7.20 15.43
C LYS A 73 -13.44 -7.07 15.03
N ARG A 74 -13.90 -5.86 14.71
CA ARG A 74 -15.27 -5.59 14.26
C ARG A 74 -15.59 -6.28 12.94
N PHE A 75 -14.62 -6.38 12.04
CA PHE A 75 -14.78 -7.02 10.73
C PHE A 75 -14.36 -8.50 10.69
N GLY A 76 -14.05 -9.13 11.84
CA GLY A 76 -13.67 -10.55 11.86
C GLY A 76 -12.31 -10.85 11.20
N LEU A 77 -11.43 -9.84 11.08
CA LEU A 77 -10.16 -9.93 10.35
C LEU A 77 -8.97 -10.30 11.25
N LEU A 78 -9.17 -10.54 12.55
CA LEU A 78 -8.06 -11.01 13.39
C LEU A 78 -7.74 -12.47 13.07
N PRO A 79 -6.45 -12.85 12.98
CA PRO A 79 -6.06 -14.25 12.88
C PRO A 79 -6.61 -15.12 14.03
N THR A 80 -6.78 -14.54 15.22
CA THR A 80 -7.34 -15.24 16.39
C THR A 80 -8.84 -15.49 16.31
N GLN A 81 -9.56 -14.86 15.37
CA GLN A 81 -10.97 -15.12 15.11
C GLN A 81 -11.18 -16.20 14.04
N GLN A 82 -10.13 -16.53 13.30
CA GLN A 82 -10.16 -17.55 12.24
C GLN A 82 -9.83 -18.93 12.85
N PRO A 83 -10.30 -20.03 12.23
CA PRO A 83 -9.92 -21.38 12.68
C PRO A 83 -8.39 -21.54 12.66
N ALA A 84 -7.89 -22.41 13.53
CA ALA A 84 -6.47 -22.73 13.55
C ALA A 84 -6.03 -23.19 12.16
N ARG A 85 -4.93 -22.61 11.66
CA ARG A 85 -4.38 -22.99 10.37
C ARG A 85 -3.87 -24.42 10.47
N GLU A 86 -4.33 -25.30 9.60
CA GLU A 86 -3.77 -26.64 9.44
C GLU A 86 -2.30 -26.51 9.03
N LEU A 87 -1.43 -27.29 9.69
CA LEU A 87 0.02 -27.29 9.49
C LEU A 87 0.44 -28.32 8.43
#